data_AF-A0A8T7GFP5-F1
#
_entry.id   AF-A0A8T7GFP5-F1
#
_cell.length_a   1.000
_cell.length_b   1.000
_cell.length_c   1.000
_cell.angle_alpha   90.00
_cell.angle_beta   90.00
_cell.angle_gamma   90.00
#
_symmetry.space_group_name_H-M   'P 1'
#
loop_
_entity.id
_entity.type
_entity.pdbx_description
1 polymer ?
#
loop_
_entity_poly.entity_id
_entity_poly.type
_entity_poly.pdbx_seq_one_letter_code
_entity_poly.pdbx_strand_id
1 'polypeptide(L)'
;MIEWDTLIVEMSLLAAIIYFSVYLEHLVYKRVEKHKEKKEKKNITTFIRDDLEQRLRFIEESKKYKDYKPFFTDMWDSIILAGKQSLLPFELFQTLQRTYSWMKYYNTELENSNKKSNLDEKILNDLLGDVKKFIDKSYEMLDKTKV
;
A
#
# COMPACT_ATOMS: atom_id res chain seq x y z
N MET A 1 38.92 -45.99 -33.94
CA MET A 1 39.40 -45.06 -32.90
C MET A 1 38.15 -44.33 -32.44
N ILE A 2 37.69 -44.54 -31.20
CA ILE A 2 36.38 -44.04 -30.77
C ILE A 2 36.48 -42.51 -30.68
N GLU A 3 35.57 -41.80 -31.35
CA GLU A 3 35.49 -40.33 -31.44
C GLU A 3 35.03 -39.69 -30.12
N TRP A 4 35.68 -40.05 -29.02
CA TRP A 4 35.39 -39.52 -27.69
C TRP A 4 35.57 -38.00 -27.62
N ASP A 5 36.54 -37.46 -28.36
CA ASP A 5 36.79 -36.01 -28.40
C ASP A 5 35.61 -35.26 -29.01
N THR A 6 35.05 -35.77 -30.12
CA THR A 6 33.85 -35.20 -30.75
C THR A 6 32.65 -35.25 -29.82
N LEU A 7 32.42 -36.39 -29.16
CA LEU A 7 31.34 -36.57 -28.19
C LEU A 7 31.47 -35.60 -27.00
N ILE A 8 32.68 -35.42 -26.47
CA ILE A 8 32.95 -34.51 -25.35
C ILE A 8 32.69 -33.06 -25.75
N VAL A 9 33.10 -32.66 -26.96
CA VAL A 9 32.85 -31.32 -27.49
C VAL A 9 31.35 -31.07 -27.66
N GLU A 10 30.61 -32.00 -28.25
CA GLU A 10 29.16 -31.88 -28.45
C GLU A 10 28.40 -31.80 -27.12
N MET A 11 28.74 -32.65 -26.15
CA MET A 11 28.13 -32.64 -24.82
C MET A 11 28.44 -31.35 -24.03
N SER A 12 29.66 -30.82 -24.17
CA SER A 12 30.04 -29.53 -23.56
C SER A 12 29.31 -28.36 -24.20
N LEU A 13 29.14 -28.39 -25.51
CA LEU A 13 28.41 -27.36 -26.26
C LEU A 13 26.91 -27.39 -25.92
N LEU A 14 26.32 -28.59 -25.79
CA LEU A 14 24.95 -28.76 -25.31
C LEU A 14 24.78 -28.23 -23.88
N ALA A 15 25.71 -28.54 -22.98
CA ALA A 15 25.69 -28.03 -21.61
C ALA A 15 25.77 -26.49 -21.57
N ALA A 16 26.61 -25.89 -22.42
CA ALA A 16 26.71 -24.43 -22.53
C ALA A 16 25.40 -23.80 -23.04
N ILE A 17 24.74 -24.40 -24.04
CA ILE A 17 23.45 -23.94 -24.55
C ILE A 17 22.37 -24.02 -23.47
N ILE A 18 22.30 -25.12 -22.72
CA ILE A 18 21.32 -25.29 -21.63
C ILE A 18 21.56 -24.24 -20.55
N TYR A 19 22.80 -24.07 -20.09
CA TYR A 19 23.15 -23.08 -19.08
C TYR A 19 22.77 -21.66 -19.54
N PHE A 20 23.11 -21.30 -20.78
CA PHE A 20 22.82 -19.99 -21.33
C PHE A 20 21.31 -19.73 -21.47
N SER A 21 20.54 -20.75 -21.88
CA SER A 21 19.08 -20.66 -21.98
C SER A 21 18.44 -20.40 -20.62
N VAL A 22 18.83 -21.16 -19.58
CA VAL A 22 18.36 -20.96 -18.20
C VAL A 22 18.76 -19.58 -17.67
N TYR A 23 19.99 -19.14 -17.96
CA TYR A 23 20.46 -17.82 -17.55
C TYR A 23 19.64 -16.69 -18.18
N LEU A 24 19.36 -16.76 -19.48
CA LEU A 24 18.55 -15.77 -20.18
C LEU A 24 17.11 -15.73 -19.66
N GLU A 25 16.50 -16.91 -19.43
CA GLU A 25 15.16 -17.00 -18.88
C GLU A 25 15.07 -16.35 -17.51
N HIS A 26 16.04 -16.62 -16.63
CA HIS A 26 16.10 -16.01 -15.30
C HIS A 26 16.26 -14.49 -15.36
N LEU A 27 17.04 -13.99 -16.33
CA LEU A 27 17.24 -12.56 -16.55
C LEU A 27 15.95 -11.89 -17.04
N VAL A 28 15.26 -12.50 -18.01
CA VAL A 28 13.95 -12.02 -18.51
C VAL A 28 12.92 -12.02 -17.39
N TYR A 29 12.82 -13.11 -16.64
CA TYR A 29 11.92 -13.25 -15.50
C TYR A 29 12.12 -12.10 -14.48
N LYS A 30 13.36 -11.87 -14.07
CA LYS A 30 13.71 -10.76 -13.15
C LYS A 30 13.32 -9.39 -13.69
N ARG A 31 13.44 -9.15 -15.00
CA ARG A 31 13.00 -7.87 -15.60
C ARG A 31 11.48 -7.74 -15.56
N VAL A 32 10.76 -8.79 -15.93
CA VAL A 32 9.29 -8.81 -15.93
C VAL A 32 8.76 -8.60 -14.51
N GLU A 33 9.35 -9.27 -13.52
CA GLU A 33 9.01 -9.12 -12.10
C GLU A 33 9.20 -7.68 -11.63
N LYS A 34 10.37 -7.07 -11.89
CA LYS A 34 10.63 -5.66 -11.57
C LYS A 34 9.63 -4.70 -12.22
N HIS A 35 9.25 -4.95 -13.47
CA HIS A 35 8.24 -4.15 -14.15
C HIS A 35 6.85 -4.30 -13.53
N LYS A 36 6.48 -5.53 -13.14
CA LYS A 36 5.22 -5.82 -12.45
C LYS A 36 5.18 -5.16 -11.09
N GLU A 37 6.22 -5.29 -10.28
CA GLU A 37 6.33 -4.62 -8.98
C GLU A 37 6.22 -3.09 -9.10
N LYS A 38 6.92 -2.48 -10.08
CA LYS A 38 6.84 -1.04 -10.31
C LYS A 38 5.42 -0.59 -10.68
N LYS A 39 4.72 -1.38 -11.50
CA LYS A 39 3.31 -1.12 -11.88
C LYS A 39 2.38 -1.29 -10.68
N GLU A 40 2.53 -2.35 -9.90
CA GLU A 40 1.74 -2.60 -8.70
C GLU A 40 1.95 -1.51 -7.65
N LYS A 41 3.21 -1.13 -7.38
CA LYS A 41 3.55 -0.01 -6.50
C LYS A 41 2.84 1.28 -6.93
N LYS A 42 2.90 1.62 -8.22
CA LYS A 42 2.21 2.79 -8.77
C LYS A 42 0.70 2.71 -8.50
N ASN A 43 0.07 1.59 -8.84
CA ASN A 43 -1.36 1.40 -8.64
C ASN A 43 -1.78 1.52 -7.17
N ILE A 44 -1.01 0.93 -6.25
CA ILE A 44 -1.29 1.01 -4.81
C ILE A 44 -1.12 2.45 -4.33
N THR A 45 -0.05 3.14 -4.72
CA THR A 45 0.15 4.55 -4.30
C THR A 45 -0.93 5.49 -4.85
N THR A 46 -1.44 5.24 -6.06
CA THR A 46 -2.59 5.99 -6.59
C THR A 46 -3.85 5.66 -5.80
N PHE A 47 -4.13 4.38 -5.56
CA PHE A 47 -5.31 3.95 -4.82
C PHE A 47 -5.34 4.51 -3.38
N ILE A 48 -4.21 4.51 -2.68
CA ILE A 48 -4.08 5.14 -1.35
C ILE A 48 -4.29 6.65 -1.43
N ARG A 49 -3.72 7.32 -2.43
CA ARG A 49 -3.93 8.76 -2.62
C ARG A 49 -5.42 9.07 -2.78
N ASP A 50 -6.11 8.34 -3.64
CA ASP A 50 -7.53 8.56 -3.92
C ASP A 50 -8.39 8.31 -2.68
N ASP A 51 -8.08 7.26 -1.90
CA ASP A 51 -8.76 6.99 -0.62
C ASP A 51 -8.56 8.13 0.38
N LEU A 52 -7.31 8.56 0.61
CA LEU A 52 -7.02 9.68 1.52
C LEU A 52 -7.73 10.97 1.10
N GLU A 53 -7.87 11.23 -0.21
CA GLU A 53 -8.59 12.40 -0.74
C GLU A 53 -10.07 12.34 -0.39
N GLN A 54 -10.65 11.16 -0.54
CA GLN A 54 -12.02 10.90 -0.16
C GLN A 54 -12.20 11.07 1.36
N ARG A 55 -11.23 10.67 2.19
CA ARG A 55 -11.28 10.88 3.65
C ARG A 55 -11.18 12.35 4.03
N LEU A 56 -10.37 13.15 3.33
CA LEU A 56 -10.33 14.60 3.54
C LEU A 56 -11.66 15.26 3.21
N ARG A 57 -12.25 14.95 2.04
CA ARG A 57 -13.58 15.44 1.65
C ARG A 57 -14.64 15.07 2.69
N PHE A 58 -14.61 13.82 3.16
CA PHE A 58 -15.51 13.35 4.21
C PHE A 58 -15.37 14.17 5.51
N ILE A 59 -14.15 14.47 5.95
CA ILE A 59 -13.91 15.30 7.15
C ILE A 59 -14.51 16.70 6.97
N GLU A 60 -14.34 17.31 5.80
CA GLU A 60 -14.88 18.63 5.49
C GLU A 60 -16.41 18.64 5.49
N GLU A 61 -17.02 17.63 4.87
CA GLU A 61 -18.48 17.45 4.87
C GLU A 61 -19.03 17.22 6.28
N SER A 62 -18.42 16.34 7.07
CA SER A 62 -18.84 16.08 8.46
C SER A 62 -18.75 17.33 9.32
N LYS A 63 -17.70 18.17 9.15
CA LYS A 63 -17.59 19.45 9.88
C LYS A 63 -18.63 20.47 9.43
N LYS A 64 -18.93 20.52 8.13
CA LYS A 64 -19.88 21.49 7.55
C LYS A 64 -21.32 21.19 7.91
N TYR A 65 -21.73 19.93 7.82
CA TYR A 65 -23.11 19.50 8.02
C TYR A 65 -23.38 18.96 9.42
N LYS A 66 -22.33 18.83 10.27
CA LYS A 66 -22.39 18.18 11.59
C LYS A 66 -22.93 16.75 11.54
N ASP A 67 -22.77 16.10 10.39
CA ASP A 67 -23.17 14.72 10.15
C ASP A 67 -21.96 13.79 10.37
N TYR A 68 -21.82 13.34 11.62
CA TYR A 68 -20.72 12.48 12.05
C TYR A 68 -21.04 11.03 11.74
N LYS A 69 -20.36 10.47 10.73
CA LYS A 69 -20.44 9.05 10.34
C LYS A 69 -19.13 8.35 10.61
N PRO A 70 -19.10 7.01 10.72
CA PRO A 70 -17.86 6.26 10.83
C PRO A 70 -17.07 6.32 9.51
N PHE A 71 -15.74 6.36 9.62
CA PHE A 71 -14.82 6.14 8.51
C PHE A 71 -14.90 4.67 8.06
N PHE A 72 -14.91 4.45 6.75
CA PHE A 72 -14.61 3.13 6.21
C PHE A 72 -13.10 2.91 6.23
N THR A 73 -12.64 1.83 6.86
CA THR A 73 -11.21 1.53 7.01
C THR A 73 -10.77 0.21 6.34
N ASP A 74 -11.73 -0.50 5.75
CA ASP A 74 -11.56 -1.82 5.14
C ASP A 74 -10.54 -1.84 3.99
N MET A 75 -10.34 -0.69 3.35
CA MET A 75 -9.38 -0.53 2.26
C MET A 75 -7.94 -0.78 2.73
N TRP A 76 -7.56 -0.25 3.89
CA TRP A 76 -6.24 -0.48 4.47
C TRP A 76 -6.05 -1.92 4.93
N ASP A 77 -7.07 -2.48 5.57
CA ASP A 77 -7.06 -3.88 5.99
C ASP A 77 -6.91 -4.82 4.77
N SER A 78 -7.58 -4.49 3.65
CA SER A 78 -7.44 -5.21 2.38
C SER A 78 -6.02 -5.16 1.81
N ILE A 79 -5.35 -3.99 1.89
CA ILE A 79 -3.94 -3.85 1.46
C ILE A 79 -3.02 -4.77 2.29
N ILE A 80 -3.23 -4.80 3.61
CA ILE A 80 -2.47 -5.65 4.54
C ILE A 80 -2.71 -7.13 4.25
N LEU A 81 -3.98 -7.53 4.10
CA LEU A 81 -4.37 -8.91 3.83
C LEU A 81 -3.83 -9.40 2.48
N ALA A 82 -3.76 -8.52 1.48
CA ALA A 82 -3.18 -8.83 0.18
C ALA A 82 -1.63 -8.87 0.18
N GLY A 83 -0.98 -8.60 1.33
CA GLY A 83 0.49 -8.57 1.44
C GLY A 83 1.15 -7.41 0.70
N LYS A 84 0.35 -6.44 0.23
CA LYS A 84 0.78 -5.35 -0.65
C LYS A 84 1.47 -4.19 0.07
N GLN A 85 1.42 -4.18 1.41
CA GLN A 85 2.17 -3.25 2.26
C GLN A 85 3.69 -3.34 2.05
N SER A 86 4.20 -4.52 1.64
CA SER A 86 5.61 -4.76 1.32
C SER A 86 6.13 -3.91 0.16
N LEU A 87 5.24 -3.43 -0.70
CA LEU A 87 5.59 -2.58 -1.85
C LEU A 87 5.77 -1.10 -1.47
N LEU A 88 5.39 -0.72 -0.24
CA LEU A 88 5.50 0.63 0.28
C LEU A 88 6.80 0.80 1.08
N PRO A 89 7.44 1.98 1.03
CA PRO A 89 8.49 2.30 1.99
C PRO A 89 7.98 2.17 3.43
N PHE A 90 8.84 1.71 4.32
CA PHE A 90 8.47 1.46 5.71
C PHE A 90 7.90 2.70 6.43
N GLU A 91 8.48 3.88 6.20
CA GLU A 91 8.00 5.13 6.79
C GLU A 91 6.59 5.51 6.32
N LEU A 92 6.30 5.29 5.03
CA LEU A 92 4.98 5.51 4.47
C LEU A 92 3.97 4.52 5.09
N PHE A 93 4.35 3.25 5.18
CA PHE A 93 3.55 2.22 5.84
C PHE A 93 3.20 2.61 7.29
N GLN A 94 4.19 3.01 8.09
CA GLN A 94 3.95 3.43 9.49
C GLN A 94 3.02 4.64 9.59
N THR A 95 3.18 5.61 8.69
CA THR A 95 2.36 6.82 8.67
C THR A 95 0.91 6.50 8.29
N LEU A 96 0.70 5.64 7.29
CA LEU A 96 -0.62 5.17 6.90
C LEU A 96 -1.27 4.35 8.02
N GLN A 97 -0.54 3.40 8.61
CA GLN A 97 -1.04 2.62 9.75
C GLN A 97 -1.53 3.52 10.87
N ARG A 98 -0.75 4.55 11.23
CA ARG A 98 -1.16 5.52 12.26
C ARG A 98 -2.42 6.29 11.87
N THR A 99 -2.52 6.70 10.60
CA THR A 99 -3.70 7.41 10.07
C THR A 99 -4.97 6.57 10.19
N TYR A 100 -4.94 5.32 9.75
CA TYR A 100 -6.09 4.42 9.85
C TYR A 100 -6.39 4.01 11.30
N SER A 101 -5.39 3.92 12.18
CA SER A 101 -5.62 3.72 13.61
C SER A 101 -6.40 4.88 14.24
N TRP A 102 -6.09 6.12 13.87
CA TRP A 102 -6.86 7.29 14.33
C TRP A 102 -8.30 7.31 13.80
N MET A 103 -8.52 6.86 12.56
CA MET A 103 -9.87 6.70 12.01
C MET A 103 -10.67 5.64 12.79
N LYS A 104 -10.06 4.49 13.09
CA LYS A 104 -10.69 3.44 13.91
C LYS A 104 -11.00 3.95 15.32
N TYR A 105 -10.09 4.71 15.93
CA TYR A 105 -10.31 5.33 17.23
C TYR A 105 -11.49 6.30 17.22
N TYR A 106 -11.57 7.18 16.22
CA TYR A 106 -12.73 8.05 16.02
C TYR A 106 -14.04 7.26 15.89
N ASN A 107 -14.06 6.16 15.13
CA ASN A 107 -15.26 5.32 14.99
C ASN A 107 -15.71 4.75 16.34
N THR A 108 -14.76 4.28 17.15
CA THR A 108 -15.05 3.78 18.50
C THR A 108 -15.65 4.87 19.40
N GLU A 109 -15.10 6.09 19.37
CA GLU A 109 -15.64 7.21 20.15
C GLU A 109 -17.02 7.65 19.67
N LEU A 110 -17.27 7.63 18.36
CA LEU A 110 -18.58 7.90 17.77
C LEU A 110 -19.63 6.87 18.23
N GLU A 111 -19.29 5.58 18.19
CA GLU A 111 -20.18 4.51 18.67
C GLU A 111 -20.46 4.63 20.18
N ASN A 112 -19.44 4.92 20.98
CA ASN A 112 -19.58 5.11 22.43
C ASN A 112 -20.48 6.30 22.76
N SER A 113 -20.33 7.40 22.02
CA SER A 113 -21.12 8.61 22.17
C SER A 113 -22.59 8.37 21.81
N ASN A 114 -22.85 7.63 20.73
CA ASN A 114 -24.20 7.22 20.33
C ASN A 114 -24.89 6.32 21.38
N LYS A 115 -24.14 5.47 22.08
CA LYS A 115 -24.69 4.59 23.14
C LYS A 115 -24.99 5.32 24.44
N LYS A 116 -24.28 6.41 24.75
CA LYS A 116 -24.40 7.15 26.03
C LYS A 116 -25.34 8.36 25.97
N SER A 117 -26.03 8.59 24.85
CA SER A 117 -26.96 9.71 24.61
C SER A 117 -26.40 11.13 24.82
N ASN A 118 -25.09 11.28 25.04
CA ASN A 118 -24.38 12.54 25.14
C ASN A 118 -23.28 12.53 24.09
N LEU A 119 -23.60 13.04 22.90
CA LEU A 119 -22.62 13.25 21.84
C LEU A 119 -21.77 14.48 22.19
N ASP A 120 -20.53 14.26 22.62
CA ASP A 120 -19.60 15.36 22.84
C ASP A 120 -19.03 15.81 21.48
N GLU A 121 -19.78 16.65 20.76
CA GLU A 121 -19.43 17.18 19.44
C GLU A 121 -18.02 17.80 19.41
N LYS A 122 -17.54 18.32 20.54
CA LYS A 122 -16.22 18.93 20.65
C LYS A 122 -15.12 17.87 20.48
N ILE A 123 -15.25 16.75 21.19
CA ILE A 123 -14.29 15.64 21.11
C ILE A 123 -14.23 15.08 19.69
N LEU A 124 -15.38 14.87 19.05
CA LEU A 124 -15.42 14.36 17.67
C LEU A 124 -14.76 15.32 16.69
N ASN A 125 -14.97 16.63 16.84
CA ASN A 125 -14.31 17.63 16.00
C ASN A 125 -12.79 17.68 16.18
N ASP A 126 -12.33 17.56 17.42
CA ASP A 126 -10.90 17.51 17.75
C ASP A 126 -10.26 16.26 17.11
N LEU A 127 -10.92 15.09 17.23
CA LEU A 127 -10.48 13.85 16.60
C LEU A 127 -10.45 13.93 15.07
N LEU A 128 -11.47 14.52 14.43
CA LEU A 128 -11.45 14.78 12.99
C LEU A 128 -10.30 15.71 12.60
N GLY A 129 -9.96 16.69 13.46
CA GLY A 129 -8.80 17.54 13.29
C GLY A 129 -7.49 16.76 13.32
N ASP A 130 -7.35 15.81 14.25
CA ASP A 130 -6.16 14.98 14.34
C ASP A 130 -6.05 13.98 13.19
N VAL A 131 -7.16 13.32 12.81
CA VAL A 131 -7.22 12.47 11.62
C VAL A 131 -6.76 13.26 10.39
N LYS A 132 -7.26 14.50 10.20
CA LYS A 132 -6.82 15.37 9.09
C LYS A 132 -5.31 15.57 9.08
N LYS A 133 -4.70 15.93 10.22
CA LYS A 133 -3.25 16.13 10.32
C LYS A 133 -2.46 14.87 9.92
N PHE A 134 -2.94 13.69 10.29
CA PHE A 134 -2.29 12.43 9.92
C PHE A 134 -2.48 12.07 8.44
N ILE A 135 -3.64 12.40 7.85
CA ILE A 135 -3.85 12.28 6.41
C ILE A 135 -2.90 13.22 5.66
N ASP A 136 -2.81 14.48 6.05
CA ASP A 136 -1.91 15.47 5.42
C ASP A 136 -0.44 15.00 5.47
N LYS A 137 -0.01 14.45 6.62
CA LYS A 137 1.32 13.85 6.75
C LYS A 137 1.52 12.62 5.84
N SER A 138 0.49 11.79 5.69
CA SER A 138 0.53 10.63 4.78
C SER A 138 0.64 11.07 3.32
N TYR A 139 -0.04 12.17 2.96
CA TYR A 139 0.06 12.80 1.64
C TYR A 139 1.46 13.30 1.33
N GLU A 140 2.06 14.05 2.25
CA GLU A 140 3.43 14.54 2.09
C GLU A 140 4.42 13.38 1.87
N MET A 141 4.26 12.28 2.60
CA MET A 141 5.09 11.09 2.43
C MET A 141 4.85 10.38 1.09
N LEU A 142 3.60 10.30 0.64
CA LEU A 142 3.25 9.74 -0.67
C LEU A 142 3.87 10.54 -1.82
N ASP A 143 3.92 11.86 -1.70
CA ASP A 143 4.53 12.71 -2.73
C ASP A 143 6.06 12.69 -2.68
N LYS A 144 6.68 12.60 -1.50
CA LYS A 144 8.12 12.35 -1.39
C LYS A 144 8.53 11.01 -2.02
N THR A 145 7.66 10.01 -1.98
CA THR A 145 7.90 8.67 -2.54
C THR A 145 7.76 8.62 -4.08
N LYS A 146 7.25 9.68 -4.73
CA LYS A 146 7.16 9.78 -6.20
C LYS A 146 8.51 10.13 -6.86
N VAL A 147 9.46 10.67 -6.11
CA VAL A 147 10.83 10.98 -6.55
C VAL A 147 11.68 9.72 -6.50
#